data_AF-A0A967GY18-F1
#
_entry.id   AF-A0A967GY18-F1
#
_cell.length_a   1.000
_cell.length_b   1.000
_cell.length_c   1.000
_cell.angle_alpha   90.00
_cell.angle_beta   90.00
_cell.angle_gamma   90.00
#
_symmetry.space_group_name_H-M   'P 1'
#
loop_
_entity.id
_entity.type
_entity.pdbx_description
1 polymer ?
#
loop_
_entity_poly.entity_id
_entity_poly.type
_entity_poly.pdbx_seq_one_letter_code
_entity_poly.pdbx_strand_id
1 'polypeptide(L)' 'AGLRIELVNRTTRAALLSAIEVTVADPAGLAAPTFEVEASLDGGATWAPVAGGVGVDRFG' A
#
# COMPACT_ATOMS: atom_id res chain seq x y z
N ALA A 1 -1.25 7.44 -11.01
CA ALA A 1 -1.17 8.05 -9.67
C ALA A 1 -1.37 6.93 -8.65
N GLY A 2 -0.61 6.92 -7.54
CA GLY A 2 -0.70 5.91 -6.47
C GLY A 2 -1.22 6.49 -5.16
N LEU A 3 -1.37 5.65 -4.14
CA LEU A 3 -1.73 6.06 -2.78
C LEU A 3 -0.47 6.17 -1.90
N ARG A 4 -0.26 7.31 -1.25
CA ARG A 4 0.79 7.49 -0.23
C ARG A 4 0.15 7.40 1.16
N ILE A 5 0.69 6.53 2.01
CA ILE A 5 0.31 6.40 3.42
C ILE A 5 1.54 6.75 4.26
N GLU A 6 1.39 7.64 5.24
CA GLU A 6 2.46 8.01 6.18
C GLU A 6 2.17 7.45 7.57
N LEU A 7 3.09 6.65 8.09
CA LEU A 7 3.07 6.18 9.48
C LEU A 7 4.08 7.00 10.31
N VAL A 8 3.57 7.79 11.25
CA VAL A 8 4.39 8.59 12.17
C VAL A 8 4.34 7.97 13.57
N ASN A 9 5.47 7.45 14.03
CA ASN A 9 5.60 6.99 15.41
C ASN A 9 5.64 8.19 16.36
N ARG A 10 4.60 8.35 17.19
CA ARG A 10 4.54 9.41 18.22
C ARG A 10 5.13 9.00 19.57
N THR A 11 5.56 7.75 19.69
CA THR A 11 6.22 7.19 20.88
C THR A 11 7.40 6.32 20.46
N THR A 12 8.16 5.80 21.43
CA THR A 12 9.26 4.85 21.18
C THR A 12 8.78 3.45 20.82
N ARG A 13 7.48 3.15 20.94
CA ARG A 13 6.88 1.88 20.51
C ARG A 13 6.37 2.04 19.09
N ALA A 14 7.02 1.38 18.14
CA ALA A 14 6.61 1.39 16.75
C ALA A 14 5.26 0.69 16.56
N ALA A 15 4.41 1.23 15.69
CA ALA A 15 3.22 0.53 15.22
C ALA A 15 3.63 -0.58 14.24
N LEU A 16 2.99 -1.75 14.35
CA LEU A 16 3.08 -2.80 13.35
C LEU A 16 1.95 -2.62 12.34
N LEU A 17 2.31 -2.46 11.06
CA LEU A 17 1.35 -2.49 9.96
C LEU A 17 1.28 -3.90 9.40
N SER A 18 0.16 -4.59 9.62
CA SER A 18 -0.01 -6.00 9.22
C SER A 18 -0.75 -6.19 7.90
N ALA A 19 -1.55 -5.22 7.47
CA ALA A 19 -2.35 -5.29 6.25
C ALA A 19 -2.70 -3.90 5.71
N ILE A 20 -2.95 -3.83 4.41
CA ILE A 20 -3.50 -2.68 3.70
C ILE A 20 -4.70 -3.19 2.90
N GLU A 21 -5.85 -2.57 3.08
CA GLU A 21 -7.06 -2.84 2.29
C GLU A 21 -7.41 -1.58 1.49
N VAL A 22 -7.68 -1.75 0.20
CA VAL A 22 -8.05 -0.65 -0.70
C VAL A 22 -9.45 -0.91 -1.22
N THR A 23 -10.43 -0.24 -0.64
CA THR A 23 -11.81 -0.29 -1.13
C THR A 23 -12.04 0.88 -2.08
N VAL A 24 -12.11 0.60 -3.38
CA VAL A 24 -12.42 1.61 -4.40
C VAL A 24 -13.66 1.19 -5.17
N ALA A 25 -14.59 2.13 -5.37
CA ALA A 25 -15.64 1.93 -6.35
C ALA A 25 -14.99 2.01 -7.74
N ASP A 26 -14.77 0.85 -8.36
CA ASP A 26 -14.41 0.73 -9.77
C ASP A 26 -15.59 0.09 -10.52
N PRO A 27 -16.57 0.89 -10.98
CA PRO A 27 -17.76 0.35 -11.64
C PRO A 27 -17.44 -0.34 -12.97
N ALA A 28 -16.31 0.00 -13.59
CA ALA A 28 -15.84 -0.64 -14.80
C ALA A 28 -15.11 -1.96 -14.49
N GLY A 29 -14.44 -2.00 -13.34
CA GLY A 29 -13.61 -3.11 -12.88
C GLY A 29 -12.34 -3.23 -13.71
N LEU A 30 -11.22 -3.52 -13.05
CA LEU A 30 -10.01 -3.95 -13.74
C LEU A 30 -9.93 -5.48 -13.69
N ALA A 31 -9.75 -6.13 -14.84
CA ALA A 31 -9.53 -7.57 -14.88
C ALA A 31 -8.16 -7.90 -14.27
N ALA A 32 -8.16 -8.71 -13.20
CA ALA A 32 -6.97 -9.13 -12.46
C ALA A 32 -6.08 -7.92 -12.04
N PRO A 33 -6.60 -7.01 -11.19
CA PRO A 33 -5.80 -5.90 -10.71
C PRO A 33 -4.62 -6.41 -9.87
N THR A 34 -3.49 -5.71 -9.96
CA THR A 34 -2.31 -5.98 -9.15
C THR A 34 -1.81 -4.71 -8.49
N PHE A 35 -1.31 -4.83 -7.26
CA PHE A 35 -0.64 -3.74 -6.57
C PHE A 35 0.85 -3.99 -6.37
N GLU A 36 1.61 -2.91 -6.48
CA GLU A 36 2.99 -2.81 -6.00
C GLU A 36 2.96 -2.11 -4.64
N VAL A 37 3.61 -2.72 -3.64
CA VAL A 37 3.72 -2.18 -2.30
C VAL A 37 5.19 -1.87 -2.04
N GLU A 38 5.48 -0.61 -1.78
CA GLU A 38 6.82 -0.13 -1.45
C GLU A 38 6.80 0.61 -0.11
N ALA A 39 7.93 0.57 0.60
CA ALA A 39 8.10 1.30 1.85
C ALA A 39 9.27 2.28 1.74
N SER A 40 9.08 3.45 2.34
CA SER A 40 10.12 4.45 2.53
C SER A 40 10.32 4.69 4.02
N LEU A 41 11.59 4.75 4.43
CA LEU A 41 12.00 5.06 5.81
C LEU A 41 12.68 6.44 5.91
N ASP A 42 12.82 7.15 4.80
CA ASP A 42 13.54 8.43 4.69
C ASP A 42 12.64 9.58 4.22
N GLY A 43 11.35 9.50 4.51
CA GLY A 43 10.37 10.55 4.18
C GLY A 43 9.96 10.58 2.71
N GLY A 44 10.22 9.49 1.96
CA GLY A 44 9.85 9.33 0.56
C GLY A 44 10.97 9.64 -0.42
N ALA A 45 12.22 9.77 0.03
CA ALA A 45 13.36 10.00 -0.85
C ALA A 45 13.80 8.72 -1.57
N THR A 46 13.74 7.58 -0.89
CA THR A 46 13.93 6.25 -1.47
C THR A 46 12.81 5.29 -1.08
N TRP A 47 12.54 4.33 -1.95
CA TRP A 47 11.48 3.34 -1.81
C TRP A 47 12.06 1.95 -2.04
N ALA A 48 11.73 1.01 -1.15
CA ALA A 48 12.13 -0.38 -1.24
C ALA A 48 10.88 -1.25 -1.43
N PRO A 49 10.92 -2.27 -2.30
CA PRO A 49 9.79 -3.16 -2.51
C PRO A 49 9.50 -3.98 -1.25
N VAL A 50 8.23 -4.02 -0.87
CA VAL A 50 7.70 -4.88 0.20
C VAL A 50 7.02 -6.09 -0.42
N ALA A 51 6.21 -5.87 -1.45
CA ALA A 51 5.55 -6.90 -2.24
C ALA A 51 5.25 -6.35 -3.65
N GLY A 52 5.31 -7.20 -4.67
CA GLY A 52 5.00 -6.83 -6.05
C GLY A 52 4.05 -7.81 -6.70
N GLY A 53 3.29 -7.33 -7.69
CA GLY A 53 2.29 -8.12 -8.40
C GLY A 53 1.22 -8.72 -7.49
N VAL A 54 0.90 -8.07 -6.36
CA VAL A 54 -0.07 -8.60 -5.40
C VAL A 54 -1.45 -8.59 -6.05
N GLY A 55 -1.93 -9.77 -6.41
CA GLY A 55 -3.27 -9.96 -6.95
C GLY A 55 -4.31 -9.54 -5.92
N VAL A 56 -5.20 -8.66 -6.33
CA VAL A 56 -6.32 -8.17 -5.53
C VAL A 56 -7.63 -8.67 -6.11
N ASP A 57 -8.65 -8.81 -5.27
CA ASP A 57 -9.92 -9.32 -5.74
C ASP A 57 -10.62 -8.28 -6.62
N ARG A 58 -11.75 -8.66 -7.25
CA ARG A 58 -12.44 -7.79 -8.22
C ARG A 58 -12.97 -6.48 -7.61
N PHE A 59 -12.95 -6.34 -6.29
CA PHE A 59 -13.36 -5.17 -5.52
C PHE A 59 -12.19 -4.50 -4.77
N GLY A 60 -10.98 -5.10 -4.84
CA GLY A 60 -9.81 -4.79 -4.00
C GLY A 60 -9.49 -5.91 -3.04
#